data_AF-A0A0K8RE73-F1
#
_entry.id   AF-A0A0K8RE73-F1
#
_cell.length_a   1.000
_cell.length_b   1.000
_cell.length_c   1.000
_cell.angle_alpha   90.00
_cell.angle_beta   90.00
_cell.angle_gamma   90.00
#
_symmetry.space_group_name_H-M   'P 1'
#
loop_
_entity.id
_entity.type
_entity.pdbx_description
1 polymer ?
#
loop_
_entity_poly.entity_id
_entity_poly.type
_entity_poly.pdbx_seq_one_letter_code
_entity_poly.pdbx_strand_id
1 'polypeptide(L)'
;MKDILPDSSYHKVKTDMVVVFLRKSSPQDWSHVTEAEKKAKEPKVPKPEVDSSDPSSSLMTMMKQMYDEGDDDMKRTIAKAWTEARDKQATGDFGGML
;
A
#
# COMPACT_ATOMS: atom_id res chain seq x y z
N MET A 1 -14.69 5.83 -8.46
CA MET A 1 -14.44 6.09 -9.90
C MET A 1 -14.78 7.54 -10.26
N LYS A 2 -14.21 8.10 -11.33
CA LYS A 2 -14.58 9.43 -11.85
C LYS A 2 -15.52 9.27 -13.04
N ASP A 3 -16.48 10.18 -13.20
CA ASP A 3 -17.50 10.07 -14.24
C ASP A 3 -16.97 10.45 -15.63
N ILE A 4 -17.63 9.92 -16.65
CA ILE A 4 -17.40 10.21 -18.07
C ILE A 4 -18.69 10.74 -18.73
N LEU A 5 -18.57 11.25 -19.94
CA LEU A 5 -19.69 11.58 -20.82
C LEU A 5 -19.80 10.52 -21.92
N PRO A 6 -20.70 9.51 -21.80
CA PRO A 6 -20.81 8.43 -22.77
C PRO A 6 -21.14 8.94 -24.17
N ASP A 7 -22.04 9.91 -24.29
CA ASP A 7 -22.51 10.44 -25.58
C ASP A 7 -21.42 11.16 -26.37
N SER A 8 -20.38 11.66 -25.69
CA SER A 8 -19.22 12.30 -26.30
C SER A 8 -17.99 11.39 -26.37
N SER A 9 -18.16 10.11 -25.99
CA SER A 9 -17.13 9.09 -26.05
C SER A 9 -17.34 8.24 -27.31
N TYR A 10 -16.28 7.63 -27.82
CA TYR A 10 -16.35 6.83 -29.04
C TYR A 10 -15.27 5.77 -29.07
N HIS A 11 -15.36 4.83 -30.02
CA HIS A 11 -14.33 3.83 -30.24
C HIS A 11 -13.93 3.75 -31.72
N LYS A 12 -12.74 3.23 -31.97
CA LYS A 12 -12.22 2.94 -33.30
C LYS A 12 -11.76 1.50 -33.34
N VAL A 13 -12.27 0.74 -34.29
CA VAL A 13 -11.84 -0.64 -34.55
C VAL A 13 -10.68 -0.60 -35.53
N LYS A 14 -9.60 -1.31 -35.20
CA LYS A 14 -8.43 -1.57 -36.04
C LYS A 14 -8.31 -3.07 -36.27
N THR A 15 -7.37 -3.49 -37.11
CA THR A 15 -7.19 -4.89 -37.51
C THR A 15 -7.06 -5.85 -36.32
N ASP A 16 -6.40 -5.42 -35.24
CA ASP A 16 -6.02 -6.24 -34.09
C ASP A 16 -6.48 -5.66 -32.74
N MET A 17 -7.08 -4.47 -32.72
CA MET A 17 -7.45 -3.80 -31.48
C MET A 17 -8.66 -2.88 -31.62
N VAL A 18 -9.32 -2.62 -30.49
CA VAL A 18 -10.30 -1.56 -30.36
C VAL A 18 -9.72 -0.47 -29.47
N VAL A 19 -9.65 0.75 -30.00
CA VAL A 19 -9.23 1.93 -29.23
C VAL A 19 -10.48 2.64 -28.74
N VAL A 20 -10.64 2.73 -27.42
CA VAL A 20 -11.78 3.41 -26.79
C VAL A 20 -11.33 4.78 -26.29
N PHE A 21 -12.04 5.83 -26.71
CA PHE A 21 -11.82 7.21 -26.32
C PHE A 21 -12.94 7.66 -25.38
N LEU A 22 -12.61 7.89 -24.11
CA LEU A 22 -13.57 8.31 -23.08
C LEU A 22 -13.44 9.80 -22.77
N ARG A 23 -14.52 10.56 -22.92
CA ARG A 23 -14.58 11.99 -22.56
C ARG A 23 -14.79 12.11 -21.05
N LYS A 24 -13.87 12.76 -20.34
CA LYS A 24 -14.05 13.08 -18.91
C LYS A 24 -15.24 14.04 -18.71
N SER A 25 -16.01 13.86 -17.64
CA SER A 25 -17.08 14.78 -17.25
C SER A 25 -16.57 16.12 -16.70
N SER A 26 -15.34 16.14 -16.19
CA SER A 26 -14.67 17.32 -15.65
C SER A 26 -13.20 17.39 -16.11
N PRO A 27 -12.57 18.58 -16.10
CA PRO A 27 -11.18 18.77 -16.50
C PRO A 27 -10.15 18.24 -15.47
N GLN A 28 -10.56 17.36 -14.55
CA GLN A 28 -9.69 16.85 -13.49
C GLN A 28 -8.75 15.74 -13.98
N ASP A 29 -7.55 15.70 -13.41
CA ASP A 29 -6.61 14.59 -13.60
C ASP A 29 -7.06 13.33 -12.87
N TRP A 30 -6.76 12.19 -13.48
CA TRP A 30 -7.05 10.88 -12.92
C TRP A 30 -5.73 10.23 -12.54
N SER A 31 -5.57 9.85 -11.27
CA SER A 31 -4.35 9.17 -10.82
C SER A 31 -4.19 7.79 -11.46
N HIS A 32 -5.30 7.11 -11.74
CA HIS A 32 -5.36 5.80 -12.39
C HIS A 32 -6.60 5.73 -13.30
N VAL A 33 -6.54 4.86 -14.32
CA VAL A 33 -7.65 4.67 -15.27
C VAL A 33 -8.69 3.72 -14.69
N THR A 34 -8.24 2.66 -13.99
CA THR A 34 -9.12 1.67 -13.36
C THR A 34 -8.99 1.66 -11.84
N GLU A 35 -10.06 1.23 -11.16
CA GLU A 35 -10.00 1.00 -9.71
C GLU A 35 -9.10 -0.18 -9.33
N ALA A 36 -8.95 -1.16 -10.22
CA ALA A 36 -8.05 -2.29 -10.01
C ALA A 36 -6.58 -1.84 -9.93
N GLU A 37 -6.13 -1.01 -10.88
CA GLU A 37 -4.78 -0.42 -10.85
C GLU A 37 -4.56 0.43 -9.61
N LYS A 38 -5.58 1.20 -9.22
CA LYS A 38 -5.53 2.00 -7.99
C LYS A 38 -5.33 1.10 -6.77
N LYS A 39 -6.15 0.06 -6.60
CA LYS A 39 -6.04 -0.88 -5.47
C LYS A 39 -4.73 -1.68 -5.47
N ALA A 40 -4.17 -1.97 -6.64
CA ALA A 40 -2.90 -2.67 -6.76
C ALA A 40 -1.70 -1.79 -6.37
N LYS A 41 -1.81 -0.46 -6.54
CA LYS A 41 -0.75 0.50 -6.26
C LYS A 41 -0.92 1.24 -4.93
N GLU A 42 -2.12 1.25 -4.36
CA GLU A 42 -2.35 1.79 -3.03
C GLU A 42 -1.64 0.87 -2.01
N PRO A 43 -0.75 1.42 -1.16
CA PRO A 43 -0.18 0.66 -0.07
C PRO A 43 -1.34 0.18 0.81
N LYS A 44 -1.50 -1.14 0.93
CA LYS A 44 -2.46 -1.73 1.87
C LYS A 44 -1.98 -1.41 3.28
N VAL A 45 -2.46 -0.30 3.82
CA VAL A 45 -2.26 0.00 5.24
C VAL A 45 -3.03 -1.10 6.00
N PRO A 46 -2.35 -1.95 6.79
CA PRO A 46 -3.03 -2.94 7.61
C PRO A 46 -4.04 -2.19 8.49
N LYS A 47 -5.29 -2.64 8.51
CA LYS A 47 -6.27 -2.12 9.47
C LYS A 47 -5.75 -2.50 10.87
N PRO A 48 -5.45 -1.54 11.75
CA PRO A 48 -5.05 -1.90 13.10
C PRO A 48 -6.29 -2.45 13.82
N GLU A 49 -6.35 -3.77 13.98
CA GLU A 49 -7.14 -4.37 15.05
C GLU A 49 -6.39 -4.06 16.35
N VAL A 50 -6.76 -2.93 16.97
CA VAL A 50 -6.22 -2.53 18.26
C VAL A 50 -6.91 -3.37 19.33
N ASP A 51 -6.42 -4.59 19.53
CA ASP A 51 -6.75 -5.33 20.74
C ASP A 51 -6.01 -4.66 21.90
N SER A 52 -6.77 -4.03 22.79
CA SER A 52 -6.29 -3.14 23.85
C SER A 52 -5.47 -3.80 24.97
N SER A 53 -5.06 -5.06 24.81
CA SER A 53 -4.43 -5.85 25.87
C SER A 53 -2.92 -5.70 25.96
N ASP A 54 -2.21 -5.36 24.88
CA ASP A 54 -0.77 -5.08 24.95
C ASP A 54 -0.27 -4.31 23.70
N PRO A 55 0.20 -3.05 23.83
CA PRO A 55 0.75 -2.26 22.73
C PRO A 55 1.87 -2.98 21.95
N SER A 56 2.64 -3.84 22.62
CA SER A 56 3.73 -4.61 22.00
C SER A 56 3.21 -5.72 21.07
N SER A 57 2.07 -6.35 21.42
CA SER A 57 1.44 -7.41 20.64
C SER A 57 0.73 -6.87 19.38
N SER A 58 0.10 -5.70 19.51
CA SER A 58 -0.57 -5.03 18.39
C SER A 58 0.45 -4.58 17.34
N LEU A 59 1.61 -4.08 17.77
CA LEU A 59 2.71 -3.71 16.89
C LEU A 59 3.31 -4.94 16.16
N MET A 60 3.54 -6.05 16.89
CA MET A 60 4.00 -7.32 16.30
C MET A 60 3.05 -7.84 15.23
N THR A 61 1.74 -7.79 15.49
CA THR A 61 0.71 -8.25 14.55
C THR A 61 0.69 -7.39 13.29
N MET A 62 0.77 -6.06 13.45
CA MET A 62 0.84 -5.12 12.34
C MET A 62 2.11 -5.32 11.50
N MET A 63 3.26 -5.53 12.12
CA MET A 63 4.51 -5.79 11.41
C MET A 63 4.52 -7.13 10.68
N LYS A 64 3.92 -8.17 11.26
CA LYS A 64 3.76 -9.47 10.61
C LYS A 64 2.88 -9.36 9.37
N GLN A 65 1.74 -8.66 9.47
CA GLN A 65 0.88 -8.40 8.32
C GLN A 65 1.61 -7.64 7.21
N MET A 66 2.42 -6.62 7.56
CA MET A 66 3.23 -5.90 6.56
C MET A 66 4.32 -6.76 5.91
N TYR A 67 4.90 -7.73 6.63
CA TYR A 67 5.87 -8.67 6.07
C TYR A 67 5.21 -9.70 5.14
N ASP A 68 4.06 -10.25 5.53
CA ASP A 68 3.37 -11.29 4.76
C ASP A 68 2.74 -10.71 3.47
N GLU A 69 2.24 -9.47 3.53
CA GLU A 69 1.55 -8.82 2.41
C GLU A 69 2.43 -7.88 1.58
N GLY A 70 3.66 -7.61 2.01
CA GLY A 70 4.57 -6.67 1.34
C GLY A 70 5.25 -7.21 0.08
N ASP A 71 5.77 -6.30 -0.74
CA ASP A 71 6.74 -6.63 -1.80
C ASP A 71 8.14 -6.91 -1.19
N ASP A 72 9.05 -7.49 -1.98
CA ASP A 72 10.36 -7.92 -1.49
C ASP A 72 11.21 -6.77 -0.91
N ASP A 73 11.03 -5.55 -1.42
CA ASP A 73 11.73 -4.35 -0.95
C ASP A 73 11.19 -3.87 0.41
N MET A 74 9.88 -3.89 0.61
CA MET A 74 9.24 -3.52 1.88
C MET A 74 9.56 -4.57 2.96
N LYS A 75 9.55 -5.87 2.63
CA LYS A 75 9.96 -6.96 3.53
C LYS A 75 11.39 -6.76 4.03
N ARG A 76 12.31 -6.42 3.13
CA ARG A 76 13.73 -6.19 3.47
C ARG A 76 13.90 -4.99 4.40
N THR A 77 13.12 -3.93 4.17
CA THR A 77 13.15 -2.71 4.99
C THR A 77 12.59 -2.95 6.40
N ILE A 78 11.47 -3.68 6.52
CA ILE A 78 10.89 -4.05 7.82
C ILE A 78 11.81 -4.98 8.60
N ALA A 79 12.38 -6.00 7.95
CA ALA A 79 13.31 -6.93 8.58
C ALA A 79 14.56 -6.19 9.12
N LYS A 80 15.08 -5.23 8.36
CA LYS A 80 16.21 -4.39 8.78
C LYS A 80 15.84 -3.52 9.99
N ALA A 81 14.72 -2.81 9.93
CA ALA A 81 14.26 -1.97 11.05
C ALA A 81 13.99 -2.79 12.32
N TRP A 82 13.43 -4.00 12.19
CA TRP A 82 13.21 -4.92 13.31
C TRP A 82 14.51 -5.40 13.95
N THR A 83 15.49 -5.79 13.12
CA THR A 83 16.81 -6.23 13.60
C THR A 83 17.53 -5.07 14.31
N GLU A 84 17.53 -3.87 13.72
CA GLU A 84 18.15 -2.69 14.32
C GLU A 84 17.45 -2.25 15.63
N ALA A 85 16.12 -2.36 15.71
CA ALA A 85 15.36 -2.06 16.93
C ALA A 85 15.68 -3.09 18.03
N ARG A 86 15.76 -4.37 17.70
CA ARG A 86 16.10 -5.44 18.65
C ARG A 86 17.55 -5.36 19.11
N ASP A 87 18.48 -5.02 18.21
CA ASP A 87 19.89 -4.84 18.53
C ASP A 87 20.09 -3.62 19.42
N LYS A 88 19.37 -2.51 19.19
CA LYS A 88 19.36 -1.35 20.10
C LYS A 88 18.73 -1.66 21.46
N GLN A 89 17.72 -2.51 21.52
CA GLN A 89 17.13 -2.96 22.79
C GLN A 89 18.07 -3.92 23.54
N ALA A 90 18.85 -4.75 22.81
CA ALA A 90 19.83 -5.67 23.38
C ALA A 90 21.15 -5.00 23.82
N THR A 91 21.49 -3.84 23.26
CA THR A 91 22.68 -3.05 23.63
C THR A 91 22.38 -1.90 24.60
N GLY A 92 21.12 -1.72 25.02
CA GLY A 92 20.66 -0.59 25.81
C GLY A 92 20.57 -0.77 27.33
N ASP A 93 20.88 -1.93 27.91
CA ASP A 93 20.62 -2.20 29.35
C ASP A 93 21.74 -2.93 30.11
N PHE A 94 23.01 -2.74 29.74
CA PHE A 94 24.15 -3.23 30.55
C PHE A 94 25.30 -2.20 30.62
N GLY A 95 24.97 -0.96 30.96
CA GLY A 95 25.95 0.12 31.10
C GLY A 95 25.59 1.20 32.12
N GLY A 96 24.76 0.89 33.11
CA GLY A 96 24.21 1.93 33.98
C GLY A 96 23.67 1.49 35.34
N MET A 97 24.26 0.51 36.04
CA MET A 97 24.23 0.48 37.51
C MET A 97 25.22 -0.53 38.08
N LEU A 98 26.21 0.01 38.83
CA LEU A 98 27.16 -0.64 39.75
C LEU A 98 28.30 -1.48 39.15
#